data_AF-A0A933LK12-F1
#
_entry.id   AF-A0A933LK12-F1
#
_cell.length_a   1.000
_cell.length_b   1.000
_cell.length_c   1.000
_cell.angle_alpha   90.00
_cell.angle_beta   90.00
_cell.angle_gamma   90.00
#
_symmetry.space_group_name_H-M   'P 1'
#
loop_
_entity.id
_entity.type
_entity.pdbx_description
1 polymer ?
#
loop_
_entity_poly.entity_id
_entity_poly.type
_entity_poly.pdbx_seq_one_letter_code
_entity_poly.pdbx_strand_id
1 'polypeptide(L)' 'MDQADFGIMQACFSGHGSPYPAGCSYQDFDGDSDVDGADLALFEGCLGGPDHPPGC' A
#
# COMPACT_ATOMS: atom_id res chain seq x y z
N MET A 1 3.00 -10.14 1.66
CA MET A 1 3.75 -8.88 1.60
C MET A 1 5.11 -9.05 2.25
N ASP A 2 6.19 -8.62 1.59
CA ASP A 2 7.55 -8.59 2.11
C ASP A 2 8.19 -7.18 2.05
N GLN A 3 9.49 -7.08 2.34
CA GLN A 3 10.23 -5.81 2.32
C GLN A 3 10.33 -5.18 0.92
N ALA A 4 10.33 -6.00 -0.15
CA ALA A 4 10.33 -5.49 -1.51
C ALA A 4 8.97 -4.88 -1.86
N ASP A 5 7.88 -5.52 -1.46
CA ASP A 5 6.52 -4.97 -1.62
C ASP A 5 6.38 -3.62 -0.88
N PHE A 6 6.91 -3.52 0.33
CA PHE A 6 6.94 -2.27 1.08
C PHE A 6 7.78 -1.19 0.38
N GLY A 7 8.90 -1.56 -0.24
CA GLY A 7 9.70 -0.63 -1.03
C GLY A 7 8.93 -0.05 -2.24
N ILE A 8 8.07 -0.85 -2.88
CA ILE A 8 7.20 -0.39 -3.95
C ILE A 8 6.13 0.55 -3.40
N MET A 9 5.50 0.19 -2.27
CA MET A 9 4.56 1.05 -1.57
C MET A 9 5.15 2.43 -1.26
N GLN A 10 6.38 2.46 -0.72
CA GLN A 10 7.10 3.69 -0.43
C GLN A 10 7.40 4.53 -1.68
N ALA A 11 7.73 3.89 -2.80
CA ALA A 11 8.00 4.58 -4.06
C ALA A 11 6.73 5.20 -4.67
N CYS A 12 5.57 4.60 -4.41
CA CYS A 12 4.29 5.06 -4.93
C CYS A 12 3.57 6.06 -4.03
N PHE A 13 3.95 6.17 -2.75
CA PHE A 13 3.35 7.08 -1.79
C PHE A 13 3.36 8.54 -2.27
N SER A 14 2.20 9.04 -2.66
CA SER A 14 1.98 10.39 -3.18
C SER A 14 1.36 11.32 -2.12
N GLY A 15 0.69 10.75 -1.13
CA GLY A 15 -0.02 11.44 -0.06
C GLY A 15 -1.45 11.83 -0.42
N HIS A 16 -2.24 12.12 0.62
CA HIS A 16 -3.68 12.34 0.52
C HIS A 16 -4.07 13.45 -0.47
N GLY A 17 -5.00 13.12 -1.38
CA GLY A 17 -5.51 13.96 -2.45
C GLY A 17 -4.52 14.23 -3.58
N SER A 18 -3.35 13.58 -3.57
CA SER A 18 -2.31 13.75 -4.58
C SER A 18 -2.25 12.51 -5.46
N PRO A 19 -2.62 12.59 -6.76
CA PRO A 19 -2.71 11.41 -7.59
C PRO A 19 -1.40 10.62 -7.64
N TYR A 20 -1.50 9.29 -7.59
CA TYR A 20 -0.33 8.45 -7.62
C TYR A 20 0.45 8.57 -8.95
N PRO A 21 1.77 8.30 -8.95
CA PRO A 21 2.58 8.35 -10.17
C PRO A 21 2.16 7.30 -11.22
N ALA A 22 2.51 7.52 -12.48
CA ALA A 22 2.26 6.55 -13.54
C ALA A 22 2.91 5.19 -13.20
N GLY A 23 2.10 4.13 -13.24
CA GLY A 23 2.53 2.79 -12.86
C GLY A 23 2.45 2.48 -11.36
N CYS A 24 1.68 3.25 -10.57
CA CYS A 24 1.41 2.95 -9.15
C CYS A 24 -0.04 2.53 -8.87
N SER A 25 -0.84 2.27 -9.91
CA SER A 25 -2.26 1.93 -9.74
C SER A 25 -2.54 0.60 -9.01
N TYR A 26 -1.50 -0.20 -8.73
CA TYR A 26 -1.63 -1.44 -7.96
C TYR A 26 -1.29 -1.25 -6.47
N GLN A 27 -0.99 -0.02 -6.06
CA GLN A 27 -0.75 0.39 -4.66
C GLN A 27 -1.92 1.23 -4.11
N ASP A 28 -2.82 1.66 -4.99
CA ASP A 28 -4.13 2.25 -4.65
C ASP A 28 -5.06 1.10 -4.23
N PHE A 29 -4.97 0.75 -2.95
CA PHE A 29 -5.70 -0.36 -2.34
C PHE A 29 -7.12 0.03 -1.97
N ASP A 30 -7.40 1.30 -1.68
CA ASP A 30 -8.75 1.75 -1.33
C ASP A 30 -9.55 2.29 -2.54
N GLY A 31 -8.88 2.55 -3.67
CA GLY A 31 -9.47 2.91 -4.95
C GLY A 31 -9.76 4.41 -5.11
N ASP A 32 -9.11 5.27 -4.34
CA ASP A 32 -9.38 6.71 -4.32
C ASP A 32 -8.50 7.54 -5.27
N SER A 33 -7.62 6.88 -6.02
CA SER A 33 -6.67 7.45 -7.00
C SER A 33 -5.44 8.15 -6.43
N ASP A 34 -5.16 8.00 -5.14
CA ASP A 34 -3.85 8.30 -4.57
C ASP A 34 -3.22 7.08 -3.88
N VAL A 35 -2.01 7.26 -3.33
CA VAL A 35 -1.37 6.25 -2.49
C VAL A 35 -0.96 6.96 -1.22
N ASP A 36 -1.68 6.68 -0.13
CA ASP A 36 -1.54 7.39 1.13
C ASP A 36 -1.63 6.48 2.37
N GLY A 37 -2.02 7.06 3.51
CA GLY A 37 -2.17 6.33 4.77
C GLY A 37 -3.33 5.32 4.78
N ALA A 38 -4.38 5.53 4.00
CA ALA A 38 -5.51 4.62 3.88
C ALA A 38 -5.08 3.33 3.16
N ASP A 39 -4.32 3.45 2.08
CA ASP A 39 -3.70 2.32 1.40
C ASP A 39 -2.71 1.59 2.29
N LEU A 40 -1.91 2.34 3.07
CA LEU A 40 -0.97 1.75 4.01
C LEU A 40 -1.68 0.91 5.08
N ALA A 41 -2.81 1.36 5.59
CA ALA A 41 -3.58 0.60 6.57
C ALA A 41 -4.09 -0.74 5.99
N LEU A 42 -4.49 -0.76 4.71
CA LEU A 42 -4.87 -1.99 4.00
C LEU A 42 -3.66 -2.88 3.72
N PHE A 43 -2.55 -2.30 3.27
CA PHE A 43 -1.29 -2.99 3.06
C PHE A 43 -0.77 -3.67 4.33
N GLU A 44 -0.83 -2.97 5.48
CA GLU A 44 -0.46 -3.51 6.79
C GLU A 44 -1.37 -4.66 7.23
N GLY A 45 -2.66 -4.63 6.86
CA GLY A 45 -3.57 -5.75 7.08
C GLY A 45 -3.16 -7.03 6.34
N CYS A 46 -2.38 -6.93 5.28
CA CYS A 46 -1.78 -8.06 4.56
C CYS A 46 -0.41 -8.48 5.10
N LEU A 47 0.25 -7.67 5.94
CA LEU A 47 1.47 -8.09 6.60
C LEU A 47 1.12 -9.13 7.68
N GLY A 48 1.60 -10.35 7.47
CA GLY A 48 1.51 -11.39 8.50
C GLY A 48 2.46 -11.09 9.65
N GLY A 49 1.99 -11.32 10.88
CA GLY A 49 2.79 -11.31 12.09
C GLY A 49 3.09 -12.72 12.59
N PRO A 50 3.93 -12.88 13.64
CA PRO A 50 4.17 -14.19 14.27
C PRO A 50 2.86 -14.89 14.69
N ASP A 51 1.84 -14.11 15.04
CA ASP A 51 0.53 -14.57 15.50
C ASP A 51 -0.64 -14.18 14.57
N HIS A 52 -0.36 -13.67 13.37
CA HIS A 52 -1.39 -13.31 12.39
C HIS A 52 -1.01 -13.82 10.99
N PRO A 53 -1.75 -14.79 10.42
CA PRO A 53 -1.52 -15.17 9.04
C PRO A 53 -1.79 -13.97 8.12
N PRO A 54 -1.02 -13.77 7.05
CA PRO A 54 -1.24 -12.67 6.13
C PRO A 54 -2.67 -12.72 5.57
N GLY A 55 -3.36 -11.57 5.60
CA GLY A 55 -4.77 -11.42 5.21
C GLY A 55 -5.01 -11.32 3.70
N CYS A 56 -3.94 -11.35 2.92
CA CYS A 56 -3.88 -11.53 1.48
C CYS A 56 -2.51 -12.14 1.11
#